data_AF-A0A8C8GN68-F1
#
_entry.id   AF-A0A8C8GN68-F1
#
_cell.length_a   1.000
_cell.length_b   1.000
_cell.length_c   1.000
_cell.angle_alpha   90.00
_cell.angle_beta   90.00
_cell.angle_gamma   90.00
#
_symmetry.space_group_name_H-M   'P 1'
#
loop_
_entity.id
_entity.type
_entity.pdbx_description
1 polymer ?
#
loop_
_entity_poly.entity_id
_entity_poly.type
_entity_poly.pdbx_seq_one_letter_code
_entity_poly.pdbx_strand_id
1 'polypeptide(L)'
;IPEFSFMLKDDIYVRYQSFSTQSKLEKAMQKMNPYKIDIGAPNQHNTVKTGSFQALEKELVFDIDMTDYNDVRSCCTHLPKVLDSDYALCILDRALRGDHECIHLFYVWVIQLSPYALVGQDILGSKEAADKVPEDILFLCRFFLLHDTKRWYILKTLVQNKRTTAKVHYFEKEIMWQYCYPRVDVNVSKGVNNHLLKSPFSVHPKTGRISVPIDLRELDRFDPCDVPTISWIGPRQQEEEKEEPKENERETTNEQAWKYVKLLDQFLEGMARSRKGEHLKKSDLQKDF
;
A
#
# COMPACT_ATOMS: atom_id res chain seq x y z
N ILE A 1 -4.02 23.43 8.17
CA ILE A 1 -3.90 22.37 9.22
C ILE A 1 -4.74 21.19 8.74
N PRO A 2 -4.22 19.96 8.69
CA PRO A 2 -4.99 18.79 8.23
C PRO A 2 -6.26 18.52 9.04
N GLU A 3 -7.26 17.92 8.40
CA GLU A 3 -8.30 17.16 9.10
C GLU A 3 -7.70 15.84 9.62
N PHE A 4 -8.09 15.46 10.82
CA PHE A 4 -7.98 14.11 11.35
C PHE A 4 -9.38 13.55 11.59
N SER A 5 -9.50 12.24 11.38
CA SER A 5 -10.63 11.42 11.80
C SER A 5 -10.16 10.34 12.75
N PHE A 6 -10.93 10.11 13.80
CA PHE A 6 -10.65 9.09 14.82
C PHE A 6 -11.80 8.11 14.89
N MET A 7 -11.54 6.83 14.63
CA MET A 7 -12.47 5.74 14.94
C MET A 7 -12.29 5.35 16.41
N LEU A 8 -13.37 5.38 17.17
CA LEU A 8 -13.45 4.93 18.55
C LEU A 8 -14.10 3.53 18.62
N LYS A 9 -14.45 3.09 19.83
CA LYS A 9 -15.17 1.83 20.04
C LYS A 9 -16.51 1.84 19.28
N ASP A 10 -17.00 0.65 18.94
CA ASP A 10 -18.30 0.43 18.31
C ASP A 10 -18.43 1.16 16.94
N ASP A 11 -17.30 1.24 16.22
CA ASP A 11 -17.12 1.91 14.92
C ASP A 11 -17.56 3.40 14.87
N ILE A 12 -17.57 4.08 16.03
CA ILE A 12 -17.94 5.50 16.13
C ILE A 12 -16.82 6.38 15.55
N TYR A 13 -17.13 7.15 14.50
CA TYR A 13 -16.19 8.09 13.88
C TYR A 13 -16.34 9.52 14.39
N VAL A 14 -15.24 10.11 14.86
CA VAL A 14 -15.11 11.54 15.17
C VAL A 14 -14.30 12.21 14.05
N ARG A 15 -14.99 12.95 13.17
CA ARG A 15 -14.41 13.67 12.01
C ARG A 15 -14.08 15.14 12.29
N TYR A 16 -13.48 15.80 11.30
CA TYR A 16 -13.22 17.26 11.29
C TYR A 16 -12.39 17.75 12.49
N GLN A 17 -11.51 16.89 13.03
CA GLN A 17 -10.57 17.28 14.08
C GLN A 17 -9.36 17.97 13.46
N SER A 18 -8.87 19.05 14.08
CA SER A 18 -7.67 19.74 13.62
C SER A 18 -6.88 20.28 14.81
N PHE A 19 -5.56 20.09 14.78
CA PHE A 19 -4.67 20.39 15.91
C PHE A 19 -3.60 21.40 15.49
N SER A 20 -3.55 22.54 16.19
CA SER A 20 -2.61 23.62 15.88
C SER A 20 -1.17 23.35 16.34
N THR A 21 -0.95 22.35 17.19
CA THR A 21 0.36 21.96 17.73
C THR A 21 0.41 20.46 18.00
N GLN A 22 1.61 19.88 17.94
CA GLN A 22 1.87 18.49 18.29
C GLN A 22 1.31 18.11 19.67
N SER A 23 1.58 18.89 20.72
CA SER A 23 1.09 18.62 22.07
C SER A 23 -0.45 18.58 22.20
N LYS A 24 -1.19 19.30 21.32
CA LYS A 24 -2.66 19.18 21.28
C LYS A 24 -3.10 17.86 20.62
N LEU A 25 -2.45 17.45 19.54
CA LEU A 25 -2.70 16.16 18.88
C LEU A 25 -2.39 15.00 19.82
N GLU A 26 -1.22 15.00 20.47
CA GLU A 26 -0.81 13.98 21.45
C GLU A 26 -1.84 13.83 22.58
N LYS A 27 -2.21 14.94 23.23
CA LYS A 27 -3.22 14.92 24.31
C LYS A 27 -4.59 14.43 23.82
N ALA A 28 -4.98 14.76 22.59
CA ALA A 28 -6.22 14.30 22.00
C ALA A 28 -6.19 12.79 21.72
N MET A 29 -5.09 12.29 21.12
CA MET A 29 -4.89 10.86 20.86
C MET A 29 -4.84 10.04 22.16
N GLN A 30 -4.08 10.50 23.17
CA GLN A 30 -4.01 9.85 24.49
C GLN A 30 -5.37 9.82 25.20
N LYS A 31 -6.16 10.91 25.11
CA LYS A 31 -7.48 11.00 25.75
C LYS A 31 -8.53 10.12 25.06
N MET A 32 -8.51 10.03 23.73
CA MET A 32 -9.52 9.31 22.95
C MET A 32 -9.16 7.86 22.66
N ASN A 33 -7.87 7.51 22.72
CA ASN A 33 -7.32 6.18 22.40
C ASN A 33 -7.94 5.52 21.15
N PRO A 34 -7.82 6.15 19.97
CA PRO A 34 -8.56 5.73 18.78
C PRO A 34 -8.03 4.42 18.17
N TYR A 35 -8.97 3.58 17.71
CA TYR A 35 -8.72 2.31 17.03
C TYR A 35 -8.21 2.50 15.59
N LYS A 36 -8.61 3.58 14.92
CA LYS A 36 -8.05 4.03 13.63
C LYS A 36 -7.87 5.53 13.64
N ILE A 37 -6.87 6.00 12.91
CA ILE A 37 -6.58 7.41 12.68
C ILE A 37 -6.47 7.59 11.18
N ASP A 38 -7.28 8.48 10.62
CA ASP A 38 -7.24 8.83 9.21
C ASP A 38 -6.93 10.33 9.03
N ILE A 39 -6.21 10.67 7.97
CA ILE A 39 -5.77 12.03 7.64
C ILE A 39 -6.52 12.50 6.39
N GLY A 40 -7.14 13.67 6.52
CA GLY A 40 -7.86 14.39 5.46
C GLY A 40 -7.10 15.64 4.98
N ALA A 41 -7.68 16.31 3.99
CA ALA A 41 -7.09 17.53 3.44
C ALA A 41 -7.02 18.68 4.49
N PRO A 42 -6.17 19.71 4.27
CA PRO A 42 -6.08 20.87 5.14
C PRO A 42 -7.39 21.66 5.23
N ASN A 43 -8.00 21.68 6.42
CA ASN A 43 -9.32 22.26 6.64
C ASN A 43 -9.22 23.68 7.25
N GLN A 44 -10.14 24.57 6.84
CA GLN A 44 -10.32 25.94 7.37
C GLN A 44 -11.62 26.04 8.20
N HIS A 45 -11.97 24.99 8.94
CA HIS A 45 -13.29 24.85 9.58
C HIS A 45 -13.64 25.93 10.63
N ASN A 46 -12.65 26.71 11.09
CA ASN A 46 -12.88 27.86 11.99
C ASN A 46 -13.48 29.09 11.27
N THR A 47 -13.58 29.08 9.93
CA THR A 47 -13.99 30.27 9.14
C THR A 47 -15.11 30.00 8.14
N VAL A 48 -15.47 28.74 7.88
CA VAL A 48 -16.34 28.35 6.76
C VAL A 48 -17.47 27.44 7.22
N LYS A 49 -18.71 27.69 6.77
CA LYS A 49 -19.88 26.85 7.09
C LYS A 49 -19.71 25.44 6.52
N THR A 50 -20.21 24.45 7.26
CA THR A 50 -20.29 23.06 6.81
C THR A 50 -21.02 22.98 5.46
N GLY A 51 -20.36 22.43 4.44
CA GLY A 51 -20.87 22.34 3.06
C GLY A 51 -20.31 23.36 2.06
N SER A 52 -19.62 24.43 2.50
CA SER A 52 -18.93 25.38 1.59
C SER A 52 -17.40 25.32 1.65
N PHE A 53 -16.84 24.28 2.27
CA PHE A 53 -15.40 24.04 2.29
C PHE A 53 -14.93 23.38 0.98
N GLN A 54 -13.85 23.91 0.41
CA GLN A 54 -13.10 23.29 -0.69
C GLN A 54 -11.64 23.13 -0.23
N ALA A 55 -11.11 21.93 -0.37
CA ALA A 55 -9.69 21.66 -0.11
C ALA A 55 -8.85 22.23 -1.26
N LEU A 56 -7.85 23.06 -0.91
CA LEU A 56 -6.94 23.68 -1.88
C LEU A 56 -5.85 22.72 -2.36
N GLU A 57 -5.38 21.86 -1.46
CA GLU A 57 -4.31 20.90 -1.69
C GLU A 57 -4.57 19.63 -0.88
N LYS A 58 -4.08 18.50 -1.38
CA LYS A 58 -4.03 17.20 -0.72
C LYS A 58 -2.91 16.41 -1.39
N GLU A 59 -2.24 15.53 -0.66
CA GLU A 59 -1.34 14.54 -1.24
C GLU A 59 -2.09 13.68 -2.27
N LEU A 60 -1.44 13.40 -3.41
CA LEU A 60 -1.93 12.39 -4.34
C LEU A 60 -1.70 11.01 -3.73
N VAL A 61 -2.76 10.21 -3.64
CA VAL A 61 -2.76 8.90 -2.98
C VAL A 61 -3.16 7.83 -3.98
N PHE A 62 -2.48 6.69 -3.90
CA PHE A 62 -2.86 5.46 -4.59
C PHE A 62 -3.08 4.39 -3.53
N ASP A 63 -4.17 3.62 -3.67
CA ASP A 63 -4.45 2.45 -2.85
C ASP A 63 -4.47 1.22 -3.76
N ILE A 64 -3.85 0.13 -3.29
CA ILE A 64 -3.65 -1.12 -4.03
C ILE A 64 -4.02 -2.25 -3.07
N ASP A 65 -5.28 -2.68 -3.12
CA ASP A 65 -5.76 -3.79 -2.30
C ASP A 65 -5.56 -5.12 -3.05
N MET A 66 -5.01 -6.13 -2.38
CA MET A 66 -4.84 -7.46 -2.95
C MET A 66 -6.17 -8.23 -3.12
N THR A 67 -7.27 -7.73 -2.56
CA THR A 67 -8.60 -8.25 -2.89
C THR A 67 -9.01 -7.94 -4.32
N ASP A 68 -8.46 -6.88 -4.92
CA ASP A 68 -8.69 -6.58 -6.34
C ASP A 68 -8.06 -7.63 -7.27
N TYR A 69 -7.13 -8.47 -6.76
CA TYR A 69 -6.45 -9.55 -7.48
C TYR A 69 -7.06 -10.93 -7.19
N ASN A 70 -8.19 -11.01 -6.47
CA ASN A 70 -8.87 -12.27 -6.13
C ASN A 70 -9.32 -13.09 -7.35
N ASP A 71 -9.47 -12.46 -8.52
CA ASP A 71 -9.74 -13.11 -9.80
C ASP A 71 -8.51 -13.81 -10.38
N VAL A 72 -7.29 -13.31 -10.16
CA VAL A 72 -6.05 -13.84 -10.77
C VAL A 72 -5.20 -14.71 -9.85
N ARG A 73 -5.40 -14.62 -8.53
CA ARG A 73 -4.72 -15.50 -7.55
C ARG A 73 -5.46 -16.83 -7.35
N SER A 74 -4.69 -17.91 -7.18
CA SER A 74 -5.17 -19.25 -6.79
C SER A 74 -4.59 -19.75 -5.46
N CYS A 75 -3.54 -19.10 -4.95
CA CYS A 75 -2.89 -19.45 -3.68
C CYS A 75 -3.67 -18.90 -2.46
N CYS A 76 -4.54 -19.72 -1.85
CA CYS A 76 -5.19 -19.35 -0.57
C CYS A 76 -5.57 -20.51 0.36
N THR A 77 -5.11 -21.74 0.12
CA THR A 77 -5.27 -22.84 1.09
C THR A 77 -4.05 -23.07 1.99
N HIS A 78 -2.79 -22.79 1.58
CA HIS A 78 -1.59 -23.21 2.37
C HIS A 78 -0.32 -22.30 2.49
N LEU A 79 0.41 -21.87 1.43
CA LEU A 79 1.88 -21.58 1.55
C LEU A 79 2.42 -20.19 1.07
N PRO A 80 3.54 -19.66 1.64
CA PRO A 80 3.70 -18.22 1.90
C PRO A 80 4.44 -17.26 0.92
N LYS A 81 4.27 -15.94 1.15
CA LYS A 81 4.72 -14.67 0.46
C LYS A 81 3.67 -13.98 -0.47
N VAL A 82 4.01 -12.90 -1.18
CA VAL A 82 3.19 -12.22 -2.23
C VAL A 82 4.18 -11.62 -3.24
N LEU A 83 3.93 -11.72 -4.55
CA LEU A 83 4.82 -11.18 -5.59
C LEU A 83 4.20 -10.01 -6.38
N ASP A 84 2.86 -9.92 -6.41
CA ASP A 84 2.13 -8.98 -7.26
C ASP A 84 2.16 -7.53 -6.74
N SER A 85 2.13 -7.34 -5.41
CA SER A 85 2.27 -6.02 -4.77
C SER A 85 3.56 -5.32 -5.17
N ASP A 86 4.62 -6.11 -5.31
CA ASP A 86 5.97 -5.57 -5.42
C ASP A 86 6.20 -5.06 -6.85
N TYR A 87 5.71 -5.81 -7.85
CA TYR A 87 5.64 -5.33 -9.23
C TYR A 87 4.70 -4.13 -9.37
N ALA A 88 3.52 -4.16 -8.73
CA ALA A 88 2.57 -3.04 -8.75
C ALA A 88 3.22 -1.75 -8.23
N LEU A 89 3.95 -1.84 -7.10
CA LEU A 89 4.66 -0.72 -6.49
C LEU A 89 5.84 -0.23 -7.35
N CYS A 90 6.62 -1.14 -7.93
CA CYS A 90 7.72 -0.81 -8.84
C CYS A 90 7.26 -0.14 -10.13
N ILE A 91 6.15 -0.60 -10.72
CA ILE A 91 5.54 -0.01 -11.92
C ILE A 91 5.06 1.40 -11.61
N LEU A 92 4.36 1.59 -10.48
CA LEU A 92 3.83 2.88 -10.07
C LEU A 92 4.94 3.88 -9.71
N ASP A 93 5.96 3.49 -8.94
CA ASP A 93 7.11 4.37 -8.64
C ASP A 93 7.83 4.81 -9.91
N ARG A 94 8.06 3.87 -10.84
CA ARG A 94 8.71 4.17 -12.12
C ARG A 94 7.90 5.18 -12.95
N ALA A 95 6.58 5.02 -13.04
CA ALA A 95 5.73 5.95 -13.78
C ALA A 95 5.71 7.34 -13.11
N LEU A 96 5.53 7.39 -11.77
CA LEU A 96 5.49 8.64 -11.03
C LEU A 96 6.81 9.41 -11.10
N ARG A 97 7.97 8.74 -10.99
CA ARG A 97 9.28 9.39 -11.08
C ARG A 97 9.70 9.72 -12.50
N GLY A 98 9.49 8.79 -13.43
CA GLY A 98 9.99 8.87 -14.80
C GLY A 98 9.13 9.72 -15.73
N ASP A 99 7.80 9.59 -15.61
CA ASP A 99 6.84 10.20 -16.54
C ASP A 99 6.16 11.45 -15.94
N HIS A 100 6.13 11.55 -14.60
CA HIS A 100 5.49 12.66 -13.87
C HIS A 100 6.44 13.44 -12.94
N GLU A 101 7.76 13.18 -13.01
CA GLU A 101 8.81 13.90 -12.25
C GLU A 101 8.58 13.99 -10.72
N CYS A 102 7.81 13.06 -10.15
CA CYS A 102 7.45 13.08 -8.72
C CYS A 102 8.67 12.78 -7.84
N ILE A 103 9.19 13.81 -7.17
CA ILE A 103 10.39 13.73 -6.33
C ILE A 103 10.10 12.94 -5.04
N HIS A 104 9.04 13.33 -4.33
CA HIS A 104 8.70 12.85 -2.99
C HIS A 104 7.56 11.84 -3.05
N LEU A 105 7.91 10.56 -3.01
CA LEU A 105 6.97 9.44 -2.94
C LEU A 105 7.21 8.68 -1.64
N PHE A 106 6.13 8.33 -0.95
CA PHE A 106 6.15 7.66 0.35
C PHE A 106 5.19 6.48 0.33
N TYR A 107 5.73 5.28 0.55
CA TYR A 107 4.98 4.04 0.50
C TYR A 107 4.75 3.54 1.91
N VAL A 108 3.50 3.19 2.23
CA VAL A 108 3.10 2.71 3.55
C VAL A 108 2.40 1.37 3.36
N TRP A 109 2.88 0.36 4.05
CA TRP A 109 2.18 -0.92 4.11
C TRP A 109 0.91 -0.77 4.95
N VAL A 110 -0.23 -0.99 4.31
CA VAL A 110 -1.53 -1.11 4.97
C VAL A 110 -2.00 -2.55 4.77
N ILE A 111 -2.38 -3.16 5.89
CA ILE A 111 -2.53 -4.61 6.05
C ILE A 111 -3.39 -5.28 5.00
N GLN A 112 -2.87 -6.39 4.52
CA GLN A 112 -3.64 -7.42 3.84
C GLN A 112 -3.96 -8.57 4.82
N LEU A 113 -5.21 -9.03 4.81
CA LEU A 113 -5.62 -10.22 5.58
C LEU A 113 -5.19 -11.50 4.85
N SER A 114 -4.62 -12.43 5.63
CA SER A 114 -3.92 -13.64 5.18
C SER A 114 -2.67 -13.35 4.31
N PRO A 115 -1.48 -13.86 4.69
CA PRO A 115 -0.37 -13.94 3.74
C PRO A 115 -0.70 -15.02 2.66
N TYR A 116 0.19 -15.22 1.66
CA TYR A 116 0.40 -16.48 0.88
C TYR A 116 0.44 -16.34 -0.68
N ALA A 117 1.35 -17.09 -1.34
CA ALA A 117 2.10 -16.61 -2.53
C ALA A 117 1.88 -17.28 -3.88
N LEU A 118 2.25 -16.52 -4.91
CA LEU A 118 2.62 -16.97 -6.25
C LEU A 118 4.07 -17.48 -6.35
N VAL A 119 4.40 -18.55 -5.62
CA VAL A 119 5.53 -19.40 -6.00
C VAL A 119 4.98 -20.75 -6.43
N GLY A 120 5.02 -21.04 -7.73
CA GLY A 120 4.46 -22.26 -8.31
C GLY A 120 2.95 -22.23 -8.59
N GLN A 121 2.34 -21.06 -8.78
CA GLN A 121 0.94 -21.02 -9.26
C GLN A 121 0.83 -21.64 -10.66
N ASP A 122 -0.06 -22.61 -10.78
CA ASP A 122 -0.39 -23.25 -12.04
C ASP A 122 -1.51 -22.48 -12.75
N ILE A 123 -1.13 -21.33 -13.34
CA ILE A 123 -2.02 -20.37 -14.02
C ILE A 123 -2.82 -21.02 -15.18
N LEU A 124 -2.39 -22.20 -15.65
CA LEU A 124 -3.02 -22.96 -16.73
C LEU A 124 -3.44 -24.39 -16.28
N GLY A 125 -3.47 -24.63 -14.96
CA GLY A 125 -3.66 -25.94 -14.34
C GLY A 125 -5.10 -26.34 -14.07
N SER A 126 -5.94 -25.37 -13.72
CA SER A 126 -7.36 -25.57 -13.51
C SER A 126 -8.17 -24.99 -14.68
N LYS A 127 -9.38 -25.52 -14.86
CA LYS A 127 -10.32 -25.00 -15.86
C LYS A 127 -10.68 -23.54 -15.57
N GLU A 128 -10.86 -23.21 -14.30
CA GLU A 128 -11.22 -21.87 -13.80
C GLU A 128 -10.10 -20.85 -14.00
N ALA A 129 -8.84 -21.28 -14.09
CA ALA A 129 -7.71 -20.41 -14.43
C ALA A 129 -7.55 -20.27 -15.95
N ALA A 130 -7.72 -21.38 -16.68
CA ALA A 130 -7.74 -21.40 -18.14
C ALA A 130 -8.87 -20.54 -18.76
N ASP A 131 -10.04 -20.49 -18.12
CA ASP A 131 -11.20 -19.70 -18.56
C ASP A 131 -10.98 -18.17 -18.38
N LYS A 132 -9.89 -17.74 -17.73
CA LYS A 132 -9.49 -16.33 -17.55
C LYS A 132 -8.46 -15.83 -18.57
N VAL A 133 -7.96 -16.73 -19.42
CA VAL A 133 -7.12 -16.39 -20.58
C VAL A 133 -8.03 -15.86 -21.70
N PRO A 134 -7.59 -14.91 -22.56
CA PRO A 134 -8.45 -14.38 -23.63
C PRO A 134 -9.13 -15.45 -24.49
N GLU A 135 -10.40 -15.22 -24.86
CA GLU A 135 -11.29 -16.20 -25.51
C GLU A 135 -10.72 -16.76 -26.83
N ASP A 136 -9.98 -15.95 -27.58
CA ASP A 136 -9.21 -16.32 -28.79
C ASP A 136 -8.20 -17.47 -28.54
N ILE A 137 -7.85 -17.74 -27.28
CA ILE A 137 -6.87 -18.73 -26.82
C ILE A 137 -7.55 -19.90 -26.08
N LEU A 138 -8.79 -19.76 -25.59
CA LEU A 138 -9.52 -20.78 -24.81
C LEU A 138 -9.59 -22.17 -25.49
N PHE A 139 -9.66 -22.19 -26.82
CA PHE A 139 -9.64 -23.44 -27.59
C PHE A 139 -8.35 -24.26 -27.37
N LEU A 140 -7.22 -23.60 -27.11
CA LEU A 140 -5.96 -24.25 -26.77
C LEU A 140 -5.94 -24.77 -25.32
N CYS A 141 -6.79 -24.22 -24.43
CA CYS A 141 -6.80 -24.59 -23.02
C CYS A 141 -7.21 -26.04 -22.74
N ARG A 142 -8.04 -26.64 -23.59
CA ARG A 142 -8.34 -28.10 -23.51
C ARG A 142 -7.09 -28.98 -23.64
N PHE A 143 -5.99 -28.46 -24.20
CA PHE A 143 -4.72 -29.16 -24.35
C PHE A 143 -3.77 -28.96 -23.14
N PHE A 144 -3.95 -27.90 -22.34
CA PHE A 144 -3.04 -27.58 -21.22
C PHE A 144 -3.19 -28.50 -20.00
N LEU A 145 -4.32 -29.22 -19.88
CA LEU A 145 -4.56 -30.18 -18.80
C LEU A 145 -3.64 -31.42 -18.85
N LEU A 146 -2.82 -31.59 -19.89
CA LEU A 146 -2.00 -32.80 -20.13
C LEU A 146 -0.50 -32.67 -19.77
N HIS A 147 0.04 -31.47 -19.54
CA HIS A 147 1.48 -31.26 -19.38
C HIS A 147 1.83 -30.21 -18.33
N ASP A 148 2.56 -30.60 -17.28
CA ASP A 148 2.63 -29.78 -16.06
C ASP A 148 3.63 -28.60 -16.11
N THR A 149 4.92 -28.89 -16.29
CA THR A 149 5.98 -27.85 -16.13
C THR A 149 6.28 -27.03 -17.39
N LYS A 150 5.54 -27.25 -18.49
CA LYS A 150 5.82 -26.62 -19.81
C LYS A 150 4.63 -25.87 -20.41
N ARG A 151 3.51 -25.69 -19.69
CA ARG A 151 2.28 -25.04 -20.21
C ARG A 151 2.55 -23.69 -20.87
N TRP A 152 3.32 -22.81 -20.22
CA TRP A 152 3.69 -21.50 -20.77
C TRP A 152 4.51 -21.60 -22.07
N TYR A 153 5.50 -22.48 -22.13
CA TYR A 153 6.30 -22.70 -23.34
C TYR A 153 5.43 -23.23 -24.49
N ILE A 154 4.58 -24.22 -24.21
CA ILE A 154 3.64 -24.80 -25.18
C ILE A 154 2.66 -23.75 -25.69
N LEU A 155 2.08 -22.93 -24.80
CA LEU A 155 1.22 -21.80 -25.15
C LEU A 155 1.95 -20.85 -26.11
N LYS A 156 3.16 -20.41 -25.77
CA LYS A 156 3.96 -19.52 -26.62
C LYS A 156 4.23 -20.12 -27.99
N THR A 157 4.62 -21.39 -28.08
CA THR A 157 4.85 -22.07 -29.37
C THR A 157 3.55 -22.19 -30.20
N LEU A 158 2.42 -22.58 -29.59
CA LEU A 158 1.14 -22.70 -30.28
C LEU A 158 0.65 -21.36 -30.83
N VAL A 159 0.77 -20.30 -30.05
CA VAL A 159 0.37 -18.94 -30.43
C VAL A 159 1.29 -18.38 -31.52
N GLN A 160 2.61 -18.57 -31.41
CA GLN A 160 3.59 -18.20 -32.43
C GLN A 160 3.40 -18.95 -33.76
N ASN A 161 2.89 -20.18 -33.74
CA ASN A 161 2.64 -20.97 -34.95
C ASN A 161 1.34 -20.56 -35.69
N LYS A 162 0.37 -19.93 -35.02
CA LYS A 162 -0.92 -19.50 -35.60
C LYS A 162 -0.89 -18.10 -36.23
N ARG A 163 0.23 -17.68 -36.85
CA ARG A 163 0.47 -16.33 -37.44
C ARG A 163 -0.64 -15.86 -38.42
N THR A 164 -1.70 -15.23 -37.91
CA THR A 164 -2.82 -14.77 -38.75
C THR A 164 -3.41 -13.41 -38.40
N THR A 165 -3.22 -12.87 -37.18
CA THR A 165 -3.72 -11.53 -36.80
C THR A 165 -2.79 -10.77 -35.85
N ALA A 166 -2.86 -9.44 -35.87
CA ALA A 166 -2.03 -8.56 -35.02
C ALA A 166 -2.29 -8.72 -33.51
N LYS A 167 -3.51 -9.10 -33.09
CA LYS A 167 -3.84 -9.40 -31.69
C LYS A 167 -2.92 -10.47 -31.08
N VAL A 168 -2.56 -11.47 -31.89
CA VAL A 168 -1.69 -12.60 -31.50
C VAL A 168 -0.27 -12.14 -31.10
N HIS A 169 0.16 -10.92 -31.44
CA HIS A 169 1.48 -10.40 -31.05
C HIS A 169 1.56 -9.86 -29.61
N TYR A 170 0.43 -9.53 -28.98
CA TYR A 170 0.42 -8.87 -27.67
C TYR A 170 -0.04 -9.77 -26.51
N PHE A 171 -0.56 -10.97 -26.80
CA PHE A 171 -1.12 -11.89 -25.79
C PHE A 171 -0.23 -12.13 -24.56
N GLU A 172 1.10 -12.29 -24.73
CA GLU A 172 2.03 -12.49 -23.61
C GLU A 172 2.03 -11.27 -22.69
N LYS A 173 1.96 -10.05 -23.25
CA LYS A 173 1.86 -8.80 -22.49
C LYS A 173 0.48 -8.61 -21.87
N GLU A 174 -0.59 -8.95 -22.57
CA GLU A 174 -1.96 -8.88 -22.05
C GLU A 174 -2.15 -9.79 -20.83
N ILE A 175 -1.65 -11.03 -20.89
CA ILE A 175 -1.63 -11.95 -19.75
C ILE A 175 -0.74 -11.40 -18.62
N MET A 176 0.48 -10.94 -18.92
CA MET A 176 1.35 -10.33 -17.90
C MET A 176 0.70 -9.09 -17.24
N TRP A 177 -0.05 -8.28 -17.98
CA TRP A 177 -0.76 -7.13 -17.42
C TRP A 177 -1.95 -7.56 -16.55
N GLN A 178 -2.77 -8.51 -17.00
CA GLN A 178 -3.92 -8.98 -16.23
C GLN A 178 -3.53 -9.51 -14.84
N TYR A 179 -2.35 -10.16 -14.74
CA TYR A 179 -1.85 -10.76 -13.50
C TYR A 179 -0.97 -9.80 -12.68
N CYS A 180 -0.07 -9.02 -13.29
CA CYS A 180 0.97 -8.27 -12.57
C CYS A 180 0.86 -6.73 -12.65
N TYR A 181 -0.10 -6.15 -13.37
CA TYR A 181 -0.23 -4.69 -13.46
C TYR A 181 -0.90 -4.11 -12.19
N PRO A 182 -0.51 -2.90 -11.72
CA PRO A 182 -1.16 -2.26 -10.58
C PRO A 182 -2.66 -2.02 -10.80
N ARG A 183 -3.48 -2.65 -9.97
CA ARG A 183 -4.91 -2.36 -9.79
C ARG A 183 -5.00 -1.29 -8.70
N VAL A 184 -5.66 -0.18 -9.01
CA VAL A 184 -5.68 1.03 -8.17
C VAL A 184 -7.12 1.42 -7.90
N ASP A 185 -7.50 1.66 -6.63
CA ASP A 185 -8.80 2.26 -6.33
C ASP A 185 -8.82 3.73 -6.77
N VAL A 186 -9.44 3.94 -7.92
CA VAL A 186 -9.60 5.24 -8.56
C VAL A 186 -10.38 6.25 -7.70
N ASN A 187 -11.19 5.80 -6.75
CA ASN A 187 -11.96 6.67 -5.86
C ASN A 187 -11.07 7.31 -4.79
N VAL A 188 -10.06 6.57 -4.32
CA VAL A 188 -9.03 7.06 -3.39
C VAL A 188 -8.22 8.19 -4.03
N SER A 189 -7.80 8.01 -5.28
CA SER A 189 -6.97 8.99 -5.99
C SER A 189 -7.71 10.26 -6.46
N LYS A 190 -9.03 10.20 -6.70
CA LYS A 190 -9.80 11.35 -7.22
C LYS A 190 -10.36 12.28 -6.15
N GLY A 191 -10.54 11.81 -4.91
CA GLY A 191 -11.28 12.54 -3.87
C GLY A 191 -10.46 13.58 -3.12
N VAL A 192 -10.46 14.86 -3.54
CA VAL A 192 -9.72 15.91 -2.81
C VAL A 192 -10.43 16.34 -1.50
N ASN A 193 -11.75 16.58 -1.55
CA ASN A 193 -12.47 17.24 -0.45
C ASN A 193 -12.79 16.34 0.76
N ASN A 194 -13.15 15.07 0.51
CA ASN A 194 -13.73 14.19 1.55
C ASN A 194 -12.91 12.93 1.83
N HIS A 195 -11.88 12.62 1.01
CA HIS A 195 -11.13 11.37 1.13
C HIS A 195 -10.17 11.41 2.33
N LEU A 196 -10.36 10.45 3.22
CA LEU A 196 -9.52 10.19 4.37
C LEU A 196 -8.60 9.02 4.05
N LEU A 197 -7.30 9.15 4.30
CA LEU A 197 -6.35 8.04 4.19
C LEU A 197 -5.91 7.61 5.59
N LYS A 198 -5.81 6.30 5.82
CA LYS A 198 -5.24 5.74 7.06
C LYS A 198 -3.85 6.35 7.35
N SER A 199 -3.66 6.87 8.56
CA SER A 199 -2.39 7.44 9.00
C SER A 199 -1.25 6.42 8.97
N PRO A 200 -0.04 6.79 8.52
CA PRO A 200 1.17 6.05 8.84
C PRO A 200 1.26 5.79 10.35
N PHE A 201 1.89 4.68 10.74
CA PHE A 201 2.04 4.18 12.12
C PHE A 201 0.74 3.91 12.90
N SER A 202 -0.44 4.03 12.28
CA SER A 202 -1.69 3.63 12.95
C SER A 202 -1.83 2.10 13.00
N VAL A 203 -2.36 1.64 14.13
CA VAL A 203 -2.64 0.22 14.40
C VAL A 203 -3.89 -0.21 13.64
N HIS A 204 -3.94 -1.47 13.20
CA HIS A 204 -5.15 -2.05 12.64
C HIS A 204 -5.95 -2.83 13.69
N PRO A 205 -7.26 -2.53 13.87
CA PRO A 205 -8.05 -3.09 14.97
C PRO A 205 -8.10 -4.62 15.02
N LYS A 206 -8.14 -5.30 13.86
CA LYS A 206 -8.32 -6.76 13.80
C LYS A 206 -7.04 -7.58 13.96
N THR A 207 -5.87 -7.01 13.62
CA THR A 207 -4.60 -7.76 13.57
C THR A 207 -3.53 -7.23 14.51
N GLY A 208 -3.75 -6.06 15.13
CA GLY A 208 -2.75 -5.39 15.98
C GLY A 208 -1.49 -4.90 15.24
N ARG A 209 -1.33 -5.24 13.95
CA ARG A 209 -0.18 -4.81 13.13
C ARG A 209 -0.20 -3.30 12.89
N ILE A 210 0.99 -2.73 12.82
CA ILE A 210 1.22 -1.31 12.60
C ILE A 210 1.39 -1.04 11.10
N SER A 211 0.81 0.05 10.59
CA SER A 211 1.04 0.48 9.20
C SER A 211 2.40 1.15 9.06
N VAL A 212 3.39 0.42 8.57
CA VAL A 212 4.80 0.85 8.52
C VAL A 212 5.20 1.37 7.14
N PRO A 213 6.15 2.32 7.03
CA PRO A 213 6.74 2.72 5.75
C PRO A 213 7.51 1.57 5.08
N ILE A 214 7.52 1.54 3.74
CA ILE A 214 8.27 0.57 2.93
C ILE A 214 9.43 1.30 2.24
N ASP A 215 10.62 0.69 2.26
CA ASP A 215 11.75 1.12 1.42
C ASP A 215 11.79 0.27 0.14
N LEU A 216 11.53 0.90 -1.01
CA LEU A 216 11.60 0.24 -2.32
C LEU A 216 12.96 -0.38 -2.63
N ARG A 217 14.05 0.11 -2.04
CA ARG A 217 15.41 -0.42 -2.25
C ARG A 217 15.62 -1.76 -1.55
N GLU A 218 14.77 -2.09 -0.58
CA GLU A 218 14.77 -3.35 0.17
C GLU A 218 13.46 -4.14 0.00
N LEU A 219 12.68 -3.86 -1.06
CA LEU A 219 11.35 -4.44 -1.26
C LEU A 219 11.37 -5.98 -1.27
N ASP A 220 12.33 -6.59 -1.99
CA ASP A 220 12.54 -8.05 -2.02
C ASP A 220 12.79 -8.69 -0.64
N ARG A 221 13.13 -7.88 0.37
CA ARG A 221 13.41 -8.27 1.76
C ARG A 221 12.29 -7.90 2.72
N PHE A 222 11.25 -7.19 2.27
CA PHE A 222 10.11 -6.83 3.10
C PHE A 222 9.18 -8.03 3.25
N ASP A 223 9.01 -8.53 4.47
CA ASP A 223 7.99 -9.55 4.76
C ASP A 223 6.80 -8.94 5.54
N PRO A 224 5.59 -8.91 4.96
CA PRO A 224 4.37 -8.52 5.66
C PRO A 224 4.10 -9.31 6.96
N CYS A 225 4.65 -10.52 7.08
CA CYS A 225 4.53 -11.35 8.27
C CYS A 225 5.35 -10.81 9.45
N ASP A 226 6.46 -10.13 9.18
CA ASP A 226 7.41 -9.63 10.18
C ASP A 226 7.09 -8.20 10.65
N VAL A 227 6.10 -7.54 10.03
CA VAL A 227 5.66 -6.19 10.44
C VAL A 227 5.14 -6.21 11.88
N PRO A 228 5.69 -5.37 12.78
CA PRO A 228 5.41 -5.47 14.21
C PRO A 228 3.95 -5.20 14.58
N THR A 229 3.54 -5.78 15.70
CA THR A 229 2.23 -5.57 16.33
C THR A 229 2.34 -4.66 17.56
N ILE A 230 1.27 -3.94 17.90
CA ILE A 230 1.23 -3.11 19.12
C ILE A 230 1.50 -3.93 20.39
N SER A 231 1.07 -5.20 20.43
CA SER A 231 1.35 -6.15 21.52
C SER A 231 2.82 -6.53 21.68
N TRP A 232 3.66 -6.28 20.67
CA TRP A 232 5.11 -6.54 20.75
C TRP A 232 5.91 -5.30 21.15
N ILE A 233 5.41 -4.10 20.86
CA ILE A 233 6.09 -2.82 21.17
C ILE A 233 5.62 -2.21 22.49
N GLY A 234 4.34 -2.38 22.85
CA GLY A 234 3.78 -1.78 24.07
C GLY A 234 4.20 -2.50 25.35
N PRO A 235 4.29 -1.79 26.50
CA PRO A 235 4.38 -2.46 27.79
C PRO A 235 3.12 -3.30 28.01
N ARG A 236 3.29 -4.60 28.32
CA ARG A 236 2.18 -5.48 28.68
C ARG A 236 1.42 -4.88 29.87
N GLN A 237 0.16 -4.52 29.69
CA GLN A 237 -0.75 -4.32 30.81
C GLN A 237 -0.90 -5.67 31.53
N GLN A 238 -0.88 -5.64 32.87
CA GLN A 238 -0.79 -6.84 33.70
C GLN A 238 -2.12 -7.62 33.74
N GLU A 239 -2.36 -8.46 32.73
CA GLU A 239 -3.36 -9.52 32.80
C GLU A 239 -2.74 -10.86 32.37
N GLU A 240 -2.54 -11.71 33.39
CA GLU A 240 -2.33 -13.17 33.40
C GLU A 240 -1.18 -13.79 32.56
N GLU A 241 -0.13 -14.18 33.30
CA GLU A 241 0.84 -15.26 33.07
C GLU A 241 0.82 -15.98 31.70
N LYS A 242 1.49 -15.40 30.70
CA LYS A 242 2.15 -16.16 29.62
C LYS A 242 3.56 -15.65 29.39
N GLU A 243 4.46 -16.60 29.15
CA GLU A 243 5.93 -16.51 29.12
C GLU A 243 6.49 -15.11 28.78
N GLU A 244 7.44 -14.67 29.60
CA GLU A 244 8.23 -13.47 29.32
C GLU A 244 9.13 -13.71 28.10
N PRO A 245 9.05 -12.87 27.04
CA PRO A 245 10.06 -12.86 26.00
C PRO A 245 11.38 -12.38 26.60
N LYS A 246 12.48 -13.01 26.18
CA LYS A 246 13.83 -12.77 26.73
C LYS A 246 14.24 -11.33 26.45
N GLU A 247 15.10 -10.78 27.31
CA GLU A 247 15.52 -9.36 27.25
C GLU A 247 16.06 -8.98 25.85
N ASN A 248 16.90 -9.82 25.24
CA ASN A 248 17.40 -9.65 23.87
C ASN A 248 16.28 -9.55 22.80
N GLU A 249 15.17 -10.26 22.96
CA GLU A 249 14.03 -10.23 22.02
C GLU A 249 13.31 -8.86 22.09
N ARG A 250 13.27 -8.26 23.29
CA ARG A 250 12.68 -6.93 23.51
C ARG A 250 13.53 -5.82 22.87
N GLU A 251 14.85 -5.89 23.04
CA GLU A 251 15.78 -4.94 22.38
C GLU A 251 15.67 -5.04 20.86
N THR A 252 15.74 -6.25 20.30
CA THR A 252 15.61 -6.50 18.85
C THR A 252 14.28 -5.96 18.28
N THR A 253 13.18 -6.14 19.01
CA THR A 253 11.84 -5.67 18.60
C THR A 253 11.77 -4.14 18.56
N ASN A 254 12.35 -3.46 19.54
CA ASN A 254 12.45 -2.00 19.55
C ASN A 254 13.32 -1.48 18.40
N GLU A 255 14.48 -2.11 18.13
CA GLU A 255 15.33 -1.77 16.98
C GLU A 255 14.60 -1.91 15.64
N GLN A 256 13.79 -2.97 15.48
CA GLN A 256 12.99 -3.17 14.28
C GLN A 256 11.92 -2.08 14.11
N ALA A 257 11.26 -1.65 15.20
CA ALA A 257 10.35 -0.49 15.17
C ALA A 257 11.08 0.81 14.78
N TRP A 258 12.27 1.05 15.35
CA TRP A 258 13.10 2.21 15.03
C TRP A 258 13.58 2.24 13.58
N LYS A 259 13.74 1.10 12.90
CA LYS A 259 14.02 1.06 11.44
C LYS A 259 12.96 1.84 10.66
N TYR A 260 11.68 1.61 10.96
CA TYR A 260 10.55 2.23 10.27
C TYR A 260 10.43 3.73 10.58
N VAL A 261 10.71 4.14 11.81
CA VAL A 261 10.75 5.57 12.19
C VAL A 261 11.86 6.30 11.40
N LYS A 262 13.07 5.74 11.34
CA LYS A 262 14.19 6.29 10.56
C LYS A 262 13.87 6.45 9.07
N LEU A 263 13.06 5.56 8.48
CA LEU A 263 12.60 5.70 7.09
C LEU A 263 11.66 6.92 6.91
N LEU A 264 10.76 7.17 7.87
CA LEU A 264 9.94 8.39 7.85
C LEU A 264 10.82 9.64 8.02
N ASP A 265 11.77 9.64 8.96
CA ASP A 265 12.65 10.80 9.19
C ASP A 265 13.46 11.15 7.94
N GLN A 266 14.06 10.16 7.27
CA GLN A 266 14.79 10.37 6.01
C GLN A 266 13.90 10.97 4.90
N PHE A 267 12.64 10.55 4.81
CA PHE A 267 11.67 11.10 3.87
C PHE A 267 11.30 12.55 4.23
N LEU A 268 11.01 12.84 5.50
CA LEU A 268 10.68 14.17 6.00
C LEU A 268 11.84 15.16 5.79
N GLU A 269 13.08 14.76 6.05
CA GLU A 269 14.28 15.55 5.72
C GLU A 269 14.38 15.84 4.21
N GLY A 270 14.09 14.85 3.36
CA GLY A 270 14.04 15.00 1.91
C GLY A 270 13.08 16.12 1.49
N MET A 271 11.84 16.07 1.98
CA MET A 271 10.84 17.11 1.72
C MET A 271 11.27 18.48 2.26
N ALA A 272 11.83 18.54 3.47
CA ALA A 272 12.29 19.79 4.08
C ALA A 272 13.42 20.44 3.26
N ARG A 273 14.37 19.65 2.76
CA ARG A 273 15.45 20.12 1.87
C ARG A 273 14.89 20.71 0.57
N SER A 274 13.96 20.04 -0.10
CA SER A 274 13.34 20.55 -1.34
C SER A 274 12.55 21.84 -1.11
N ARG A 275 11.68 21.89 -0.08
CA ARG A 275 10.88 23.08 0.24
C ARG A 275 11.78 24.30 0.56
N LYS A 276 12.89 24.10 1.27
CA LYS A 276 13.87 25.16 1.52
C LYS A 276 14.52 25.65 0.22
N GLY A 277 14.88 24.73 -0.69
CA GLY A 277 15.43 25.07 -2.01
C GLY A 277 14.45 25.85 -2.89
N GLU A 278 13.16 25.51 -2.87
CA GLU A 278 12.11 26.26 -3.58
C GLU A 278 11.89 27.66 -3.00
N HIS A 279 11.90 27.79 -1.66
CA HIS A 279 11.71 29.09 -1.00
C HIS A 279 12.88 30.05 -1.32
N LEU A 280 14.11 29.54 -1.35
CA LEU A 280 15.29 30.33 -1.75
C LEU A 280 15.13 30.83 -3.20
N LYS A 281 14.83 29.93 -4.15
CA LYS A 281 14.58 30.30 -5.56
C LYS A 281 13.48 31.37 -5.71
N LYS A 282 12.42 31.30 -4.90
CA LYS A 282 11.34 32.31 -4.90
C LYS A 282 11.81 33.67 -4.37
N SER A 283 12.58 33.69 -3.28
CA SER A 283 13.21 34.92 -2.74
C SER A 283 14.14 35.57 -3.76
N ASP A 284 15.02 34.77 -4.37
CA ASP A 284 15.99 35.23 -5.39
C ASP A 284 15.28 35.87 -6.60
N LEU A 285 14.15 35.28 -7.04
CA LEU A 285 13.32 35.80 -8.13
C LEU A 285 12.56 37.08 -7.75
N GLN A 286 12.18 37.24 -6.49
CA GLN A 286 11.48 38.44 -5.98
C GLN A 286 12.43 39.59 -5.64
N LYS A 287 13.75 39.32 -5.51
CA LYS A 287 14.80 40.26 -5.08
C LYS A 287 14.59 40.81 -3.66
N ASP A 288 13.83 40.11 -2.83
CA ASP A 288 13.72 40.38 -1.40
C ASP A 288 14.98 39.81 -0.71
N PHE A 289 15.94 40.71 -0.45
CA PHE A 289 17.21 40.47 0.27
C PHE A 289 17.28 41.34 1.53
#